data_AF-A0A8J4D6L8-F1
#
_entry.id   AF-A0A8J4D6L8-F1
#
_cell.length_a   1.000
_cell.length_b   1.000
_cell.length_c   1.000
_cell.angle_alpha   90.00
_cell.angle_beta   90.00
_cell.angle_gamma   90.00
#
_symmetry.space_group_name_H-M   'P 1'
#
loop_
_entity.id
_entity.type
_entity.pdbx_description
1 polymer ?
#
loop_
_entity_poly.entity_id
_entity_poly.type
_entity_poly.pdbx_seq_one_letter_code
_entity_poly.pdbx_strand_id
1 'polypeptide(L)'
;MSITGGGVDPFTGGSSGGQTSSGFPAHTLAHIPCHTLLTFDNVPNLEALGRKIREFNAALSSPQQLSETDLAAGGPLDALLQKLSKVAAAATGAAAAAGAPIVSAADVALLRRMLVWPPDKVFPALDIARLAVLDAASALPANHQLALRLAANASAAASAPLRRWLLAGASPLLDRLAPLLAAPTATKAVRLSGAVLLGNLAAAVGLRQLPAEVPQSGDVPLQALSCGLELLGACASPLEESDGVYRCLVAMGTLLVAGGADLCQIAKDLDINDRIHAIMTGARGGGAAEQKLLQVGIDVTSVIARNTGVKV
;
A
#
# COMPACT_ATOMS: atom_id res chain seq x y z
N MET A 1 42.98 20.16 14.17
CA MET A 1 43.50 20.48 15.52
C MET A 1 43.41 21.98 15.73
N SER A 2 42.65 22.40 16.73
CA SER A 2 42.95 23.51 17.67
C SER A 2 41.64 23.93 18.32
N ILE A 3 41.40 23.42 19.53
CA ILE A 3 40.42 23.97 20.48
C ILE A 3 41.27 24.72 21.50
N THR A 4 41.15 26.05 21.54
CA THR A 4 41.70 26.88 22.62
C THR A 4 40.56 27.27 23.54
N GLY A 5 40.57 26.71 24.75
CA GLY A 5 39.69 27.10 25.84
C GLY A 5 40.05 28.48 26.39
N GLY A 6 39.03 29.28 26.66
CA GLY A 6 39.09 30.50 27.47
C GLY A 6 37.96 30.42 28.49
N GLY A 7 38.33 30.44 29.77
CA GLY A 7 37.51 29.97 30.87
C GLY A 7 36.34 30.88 31.25
N VAL A 8 35.21 30.23 31.52
CA VAL A 8 34.22 30.71 32.46
C VAL A 8 33.80 29.50 33.28
N ASP A 9 34.03 29.56 34.59
CA ASP A 9 33.62 28.52 35.54
C ASP A 9 32.08 28.41 35.51
N PRO A 10 31.49 27.24 35.21
CA PRO A 10 30.04 27.08 35.10
C PRO A 10 29.30 27.09 36.44
N PHE A 11 29.97 27.20 37.60
CA PHE A 11 29.34 26.94 38.91
C PHE A 11 29.23 28.13 39.88
N THR A 12 29.66 29.35 39.55
CA THR A 12 29.43 30.51 40.44
C THR A 12 28.72 31.66 39.72
N GLY A 13 27.40 31.63 39.83
CA GLY A 13 26.49 32.60 39.24
C GLY A 13 26.60 34.02 39.80
N GLY A 14 26.48 34.99 38.91
CA GLY A 14 26.08 36.37 39.21
C GLY A 14 24.68 36.64 38.64
N SER A 15 23.71 36.80 39.55
CA SER A 15 22.34 37.33 39.46
C SER A 15 22.00 38.22 38.23
N SER A 16 20.79 38.26 37.65
CA SER A 16 19.43 38.14 38.22
C SER A 16 18.36 38.10 37.11
N GLY A 17 17.29 37.31 37.31
CA GLY A 17 15.95 37.64 36.80
C GLY A 17 15.22 36.54 36.00
N GLY A 18 14.25 35.87 36.64
CA GLY A 18 13.10 35.25 35.99
C GLY A 18 13.17 33.73 35.76
N GLN A 19 12.69 32.94 36.72
CA GLN A 19 12.35 31.53 36.53
C GLN A 19 10.98 31.39 35.84
N THR A 20 10.93 30.66 34.72
CA THR A 20 9.86 29.68 34.43
C THR A 20 10.38 28.58 33.50
N SER A 21 10.35 27.33 33.98
CA SER A 21 10.56 26.04 33.30
C SER A 21 11.82 25.87 32.44
N SER A 22 12.79 25.10 32.95
CA SER A 22 13.94 24.58 32.21
C SER A 22 13.51 23.62 31.10
N GLY A 23 13.05 24.17 29.98
CA GLY A 23 13.07 23.48 28.71
C GLY A 23 14.52 23.24 28.32
N PHE A 24 14.82 22.04 27.81
CA PHE A 24 16.06 21.77 27.10
C PHE A 24 16.34 22.93 26.11
N PRO A 25 17.60 23.34 25.89
CA PRO A 25 17.90 24.32 24.86
C PRO A 25 17.25 23.85 23.57
N ALA A 26 16.54 24.74 22.88
CA ALA A 26 15.82 24.46 21.65
C ALA A 26 16.81 24.01 20.56
N HIS A 27 17.24 22.75 20.63
CA HIS A 27 18.05 22.11 19.63
C HIS A 27 17.17 21.95 18.40
N THR A 28 17.57 22.59 17.32
CA THR A 28 16.98 22.37 16.01
C THR A 28 17.22 20.90 15.65
N LEU A 29 16.14 20.13 15.52
CA LEU A 29 16.22 18.72 15.20
C LEU A 29 16.67 18.56 13.75
N ALA A 30 17.97 18.34 13.53
CA ALA A 30 18.57 18.30 12.19
C ALA A 30 18.23 17.03 11.38
N HIS A 31 17.74 15.98 12.05
CA HIS A 31 17.56 14.66 11.47
C HIS A 31 16.12 14.14 11.54
N ILE A 32 15.24 14.84 12.27
CA ILE A 32 13.86 14.40 12.49
C ILE A 32 12.89 15.59 12.40
N PRO A 33 11.68 15.37 11.88
CA PRO A 33 11.22 14.12 11.24
C PRO A 33 11.84 13.91 9.85
N CYS A 34 12.26 12.68 9.56
CA CYS A 34 12.71 12.29 8.22
C CYS A 34 11.47 12.06 7.35
N HIS A 35 11.34 12.84 6.27
CA HIS A 35 10.24 12.75 5.31
C HIS A 35 10.62 11.98 4.03
N THR A 36 11.80 11.38 4.00
CA THR A 36 12.34 10.70 2.82
C THR A 36 12.41 9.19 3.07
N LEU A 37 11.82 8.41 2.18
CA LEU A 37 11.97 6.97 2.17
C LEU A 37 13.36 6.61 1.64
N LEU A 38 14.10 5.81 2.40
CA LEU A 38 15.38 5.26 1.96
C LEU A 38 15.14 3.96 1.18
N THR A 39 15.91 3.75 0.11
CA THR A 39 15.84 2.56 -0.75
C THR A 39 17.18 1.82 -0.75
N PHE A 40 17.16 0.54 -1.09
CA PHE A 40 18.36 -0.24 -1.42
C PHE A 40 18.49 -0.34 -2.94
N ASP A 41 18.85 0.77 -3.56
CA ASP A 41 18.93 0.96 -5.02
C ASP A 41 20.33 0.70 -5.61
N ASN A 42 21.34 0.46 -4.76
CA ASN A 42 22.69 0.10 -5.19
C ASN A 42 22.67 -1.10 -6.14
N VAL A 43 23.13 -0.89 -7.38
CA VAL A 43 23.19 -1.93 -8.41
C VAL A 43 24.37 -2.86 -8.11
N PRO A 44 24.15 -4.18 -7.98
CA PRO A 44 25.24 -5.12 -7.75
C PRO A 44 26.12 -5.25 -8.99
N ASN A 45 27.28 -5.89 -8.85
CA ASN A 45 28.09 -6.25 -10.02
C ASN A 45 27.31 -7.24 -10.89
N LEU A 46 26.77 -6.75 -12.00
CA LEU A 46 25.86 -7.50 -12.88
C LEU A 46 26.54 -8.73 -13.50
N GLU A 47 27.84 -8.66 -13.76
CA GLU A 47 28.59 -9.80 -14.30
C GLU A 47 28.73 -10.91 -13.26
N ALA A 48 29.09 -10.55 -12.02
CA ALA A 48 29.19 -11.49 -10.92
C ALA A 48 27.82 -12.11 -10.59
N LEU A 49 26.76 -11.30 -10.59
CA LEU A 49 25.39 -11.74 -10.37
C LEU A 49 24.94 -12.73 -11.47
N GLY A 50 25.16 -12.38 -12.74
CA GLY A 50 24.85 -13.24 -13.88
C GLY A 50 25.64 -14.55 -13.87
N ARG A 51 26.90 -14.53 -13.41
CA ARG A 51 27.71 -15.75 -13.21
C ARG A 51 27.12 -16.64 -12.12
N LYS A 52 26.68 -16.04 -11.01
CA LYS A 52 26.09 -16.76 -9.87
C LYS A 52 24.75 -17.41 -10.21
N ILE A 53 23.92 -16.72 -11.01
CA ILE A 53 22.66 -17.29 -11.52
C ILE A 53 22.93 -18.51 -12.39
N ARG A 54 23.91 -18.44 -13.31
CA ARG A 54 24.28 -19.59 -14.17
C ARG A 54 24.85 -20.75 -13.35
N GLU A 55 25.71 -20.47 -12.37
CA GLU A 55 26.26 -21.46 -11.44
C GLU A 55 25.12 -22.21 -10.70
N PHE A 56 24.19 -21.47 -10.12
CA PHE A 56 23.08 -22.05 -9.38
C PHE A 56 22.09 -22.77 -10.27
N ASN A 57 21.80 -22.24 -11.46
CA ASN A 57 20.95 -22.91 -12.44
C ASN A 57 21.52 -24.26 -12.88
N ALA A 58 22.84 -24.37 -13.05
CA ALA A 58 23.50 -25.63 -13.41
C ALA A 58 23.33 -26.71 -12.33
N ALA A 59 23.12 -26.32 -11.07
CA ALA A 59 22.89 -27.21 -9.94
C ALA A 59 21.40 -27.56 -9.71
N LEU A 60 20.48 -27.08 -10.55
CA LEU A 60 19.05 -27.39 -10.48
C LEU A 60 18.66 -28.53 -11.41
N SER A 61 17.57 -29.21 -11.07
CA SER A 61 16.93 -30.19 -11.92
C SER A 61 15.68 -29.60 -12.60
N SER A 62 15.31 -30.15 -13.76
CA SER A 62 14.01 -29.85 -14.38
C SER A 62 12.87 -30.20 -13.41
N PRO A 63 11.84 -29.34 -13.26
CA PRO A 63 11.49 -28.19 -14.08
C PRO A 63 11.99 -26.82 -13.57
N GLN A 64 12.79 -26.77 -12.49
CA GLN A 64 13.22 -25.50 -11.88
C GLN A 64 14.32 -24.79 -12.66
N GLN A 65 15.03 -25.55 -13.51
CA GLN A 65 16.11 -25.05 -14.34
C GLN A 65 15.61 -24.12 -15.45
N LEU A 66 16.23 -22.96 -15.60
CA LEU A 66 16.05 -22.05 -16.73
C LEU A 66 16.55 -22.71 -18.02
N SER A 67 15.92 -22.35 -19.14
CA SER A 67 16.27 -22.89 -20.45
C SER A 67 17.61 -22.34 -20.96
N GLU A 68 18.24 -23.05 -21.89
CA GLU A 68 19.45 -22.56 -22.56
C GLU A 68 19.21 -21.21 -23.26
N THR A 69 18.01 -21.02 -23.83
CA THR A 69 17.60 -19.76 -24.44
C THR A 69 17.57 -18.60 -23.44
N ASP A 70 17.12 -18.85 -22.20
CA ASP A 70 17.10 -17.83 -21.15
C ASP A 70 18.53 -17.38 -20.75
N LEU A 71 19.49 -18.31 -20.81
CA LEU A 71 20.87 -18.13 -20.33
C LEU A 71 21.89 -17.76 -21.41
N ALA A 72 21.51 -17.87 -22.69
CA ALA A 72 22.35 -17.57 -23.84
C ALA A 72 22.95 -16.15 -23.73
N ALA A 73 24.14 -15.96 -24.31
CA ALA A 73 24.79 -14.65 -24.31
C ALA A 73 23.91 -13.60 -25.01
N GLY A 74 23.60 -12.51 -24.30
CA GLY A 74 22.66 -11.48 -24.79
C GLY A 74 21.18 -11.92 -24.76
N GLY A 75 20.89 -13.07 -24.14
CA GLY A 75 19.54 -13.59 -23.97
C GLY A 75 18.72 -12.85 -22.89
N PRO A 76 17.53 -13.38 -22.56
CA PRO A 76 16.60 -12.78 -21.61
C PRO A 76 17.22 -12.43 -20.25
N LEU A 77 18.10 -13.28 -19.70
CA LEU A 77 18.76 -13.01 -18.42
C LEU A 77 19.68 -11.78 -18.50
N ASP A 78 20.54 -11.71 -19.51
CA ASP A 78 21.47 -10.59 -19.66
C ASP A 78 20.72 -9.28 -19.93
N ALA A 79 19.65 -9.34 -20.74
CA ALA A 79 18.80 -8.19 -21.00
C ALA A 79 18.10 -7.69 -19.72
N LEU A 80 17.64 -8.58 -18.85
CA LEU A 80 17.07 -8.23 -17.54
C LEU A 80 18.12 -7.57 -16.64
N LEU A 81 19.32 -8.15 -16.53
CA LEU A 81 20.40 -7.61 -15.70
C LEU A 81 20.78 -6.19 -16.14
N GLN A 82 20.87 -5.92 -17.44
CA GLN A 82 21.19 -4.59 -17.97
C GLN A 82 20.12 -3.53 -17.64
N LYS A 83 18.86 -3.92 -17.47
CA LYS A 83 17.77 -3.01 -17.11
C LYS A 83 17.90 -2.50 -15.67
N LEU A 84 18.53 -3.25 -14.77
CA LEU A 84 18.61 -2.91 -13.33
C LEU A 84 19.28 -1.56 -13.07
N SER A 85 20.30 -1.20 -13.85
CA SER A 85 20.94 0.12 -13.74
C SER A 85 19.99 1.27 -14.07
N LYS A 86 19.12 1.08 -15.06
CA LYS A 86 18.11 2.07 -15.45
C LYS A 86 17.02 2.19 -14.37
N VAL A 87 16.64 1.06 -13.78
CA VAL A 87 15.65 1.04 -12.68
C VAL A 87 16.15 1.80 -11.46
N ALA A 88 17.39 1.54 -11.03
CA ALA A 88 17.99 2.26 -9.90
C ALA A 88 18.09 3.77 -10.15
N ALA A 89 18.47 4.17 -11.37
CA ALA A 89 18.52 5.58 -11.75
C ALA A 89 17.13 6.25 -11.78
N ALA A 90 16.09 5.52 -12.19
CA ALA A 90 14.71 6.04 -12.21
C ALA A 90 14.10 6.19 -10.81
N ALA A 91 14.47 5.31 -9.87
CA ALA A 91 13.94 5.30 -8.51
C ALA A 91 14.35 6.51 -7.65
N THR A 92 15.48 7.16 -7.98
CA THR A 92 16.04 8.30 -7.25
C THR A 92 15.66 9.66 -7.83
N GLY A 93 14.96 9.69 -8.98
CA GLY A 93 14.56 10.92 -9.67
C GLY A 93 13.12 11.35 -9.37
N ALA A 94 12.87 12.67 -9.38
CA ALA A 94 11.53 13.26 -9.23
C ALA A 94 10.51 12.86 -10.33
N ALA A 95 10.97 12.15 -11.37
CA ALA A 95 10.17 11.70 -12.51
C ALA A 95 9.61 10.26 -12.37
N ALA A 96 9.71 9.65 -11.19
CA ALA A 96 9.33 8.25 -10.92
C ALA A 96 7.85 7.89 -11.20
N ALA A 97 6.98 8.86 -11.49
CA ALA A 97 5.53 8.66 -11.50
C ALA A 97 4.87 8.49 -12.88
N ALA A 98 5.56 8.67 -14.01
CA ALA A 98 4.90 8.73 -15.34
C ALA A 98 5.59 7.96 -16.49
N GLY A 99 6.66 7.23 -16.23
CA GLY A 99 7.39 6.46 -17.26
C GLY A 99 6.76 5.10 -17.56
N ALA A 100 6.91 4.62 -18.80
CA ALA A 100 6.63 3.22 -19.13
C ALA A 100 7.54 2.28 -18.30
N PRO A 101 7.05 1.11 -17.88
CA PRO A 101 7.84 0.17 -17.09
C PRO A 101 9.12 -0.25 -17.83
N ILE A 102 10.26 -0.16 -17.14
CA ILE A 102 11.57 -0.58 -17.65
C ILE A 102 11.65 -2.12 -17.70
N VAL A 103 11.06 -2.78 -16.70
CA VAL A 103 10.94 -4.22 -16.53
C VAL A 103 9.64 -4.70 -17.17
N SER A 104 9.76 -5.52 -18.22
CA SER A 104 8.64 -6.05 -18.98
C SER A 104 7.97 -7.26 -18.30
N ALA A 105 6.78 -7.65 -18.77
CA ALA A 105 6.11 -8.85 -18.28
C ALA A 105 6.93 -10.14 -18.49
N ALA A 106 7.71 -10.22 -19.57
CA ALA A 106 8.59 -11.35 -19.84
C ALA A 106 9.75 -11.43 -18.82
N ASP A 107 10.30 -10.28 -18.43
CA ASP A 107 11.32 -10.20 -17.39
C ASP A 107 10.76 -10.66 -16.03
N VAL A 108 9.53 -10.25 -15.70
CA VAL A 108 8.85 -10.69 -14.46
C VAL A 108 8.57 -12.18 -14.47
N ALA A 109 8.20 -12.76 -15.62
CA ALA A 109 8.00 -14.20 -15.75
C ALA A 109 9.31 -14.97 -15.55
N LEU A 110 10.43 -14.47 -16.09
CA LEU A 110 11.77 -15.03 -15.86
C LEU A 110 12.15 -14.95 -14.37
N LEU A 111 11.98 -13.78 -13.76
CA LEU A 111 12.27 -13.56 -12.34
C LEU A 111 11.44 -14.47 -11.43
N ARG A 112 10.14 -14.63 -11.71
CA ARG A 112 9.26 -15.54 -10.95
C ARG A 112 9.75 -16.99 -10.95
N ARG A 113 10.32 -17.47 -12.07
CA ARG A 113 10.91 -18.82 -12.13
C ARG A 113 12.14 -18.94 -11.22
N MET A 114 12.95 -17.88 -11.12
CA MET A 114 14.11 -17.87 -10.23
C MET A 114 13.73 -17.71 -8.74
N LEU A 115 12.64 -17.01 -8.44
CA LEU A 115 12.16 -16.78 -7.06
C LEU A 115 11.58 -18.03 -6.37
N VAL A 116 11.33 -19.11 -7.11
CA VAL A 116 10.90 -20.41 -6.57
C VAL A 116 12.03 -21.43 -6.44
N TRP A 117 13.28 -21.00 -6.64
CA TRP A 117 14.45 -21.83 -6.41
C TRP A 117 14.61 -22.22 -4.93
N PRO A 118 15.36 -23.29 -4.62
CA PRO A 118 15.66 -23.68 -3.25
C PRO A 118 16.25 -22.52 -2.42
N PRO A 119 16.01 -22.48 -1.09
CA PRO A 119 16.43 -21.36 -0.24
C PRO A 119 17.93 -21.05 -0.28
N ASP A 120 18.78 -22.07 -0.48
CA ASP A 120 20.24 -21.93 -0.60
C ASP A 120 20.70 -21.35 -1.96
N LYS A 121 19.78 -21.23 -2.94
CA LYS A 121 20.06 -20.77 -4.30
C LYS A 121 19.25 -19.55 -4.73
N VAL A 122 18.25 -19.11 -3.96
CA VAL A 122 17.31 -18.04 -4.37
C VAL A 122 17.88 -16.62 -4.28
N PHE A 123 18.98 -16.41 -3.54
CA PHE A 123 19.47 -15.05 -3.26
C PHE A 123 19.77 -14.19 -4.50
N PRO A 124 20.33 -14.70 -5.62
CA PRO A 124 20.55 -13.87 -6.80
C PRO A 124 19.23 -13.37 -7.40
N ALA A 125 18.17 -14.17 -7.33
CA ALA A 125 16.83 -13.76 -7.75
C ALA A 125 16.27 -12.66 -6.84
N LEU A 126 16.51 -12.76 -5.53
CA LEU A 126 16.13 -11.72 -4.57
C LEU A 126 16.88 -10.41 -4.83
N ASP A 127 18.16 -10.48 -5.22
CA ASP A 127 18.98 -9.32 -5.54
C ASP A 127 18.47 -8.59 -6.80
N ILE A 128 17.96 -9.33 -7.79
CA ILE A 128 17.23 -8.77 -8.94
C ILE A 128 15.89 -8.19 -8.49
N ALA A 129 15.12 -8.92 -7.68
CA ALA A 129 13.76 -8.54 -7.30
C ALA A 129 13.72 -7.23 -6.49
N ARG A 130 14.69 -7.01 -5.58
CA ARG A 130 14.77 -5.77 -4.80
C ARG A 130 14.98 -4.52 -5.65
N LEU A 131 15.62 -4.66 -6.82
CA LEU A 131 15.80 -3.55 -7.75
C LEU A 131 14.60 -3.47 -8.68
N ALA A 132 14.14 -4.58 -9.24
CA ALA A 132 12.99 -4.63 -10.14
C ALA A 132 11.71 -4.07 -9.52
N VAL A 133 11.52 -4.18 -8.19
CA VAL A 133 10.37 -3.60 -7.48
C VAL A 133 10.42 -2.06 -7.40
N LEU A 134 11.57 -1.44 -7.62
CA LEU A 134 11.72 0.02 -7.69
C LEU A 134 11.32 0.59 -9.05
N ASP A 135 11.20 -0.26 -10.08
CA ASP A 135 10.70 0.17 -11.37
C ASP A 135 9.21 0.51 -11.27
N ALA A 136 8.75 1.47 -12.06
CA ALA A 136 7.33 1.79 -12.18
C ALA A 136 6.48 0.56 -12.56
N ALA A 137 7.09 -0.55 -13.02
CA ALA A 137 6.49 -1.88 -13.17
C ALA A 137 6.00 -2.54 -11.86
N SER A 138 6.29 -1.99 -10.68
CA SER A 138 5.50 -2.34 -9.48
C SER A 138 4.01 -2.02 -9.69
N ALA A 139 3.68 -1.17 -10.67
CA ALA A 139 2.33 -0.92 -11.18
C ALA A 139 1.70 -2.08 -11.96
N LEU A 140 2.36 -3.23 -12.11
CA LEU A 140 1.72 -4.43 -12.66
C LEU A 140 0.51 -4.80 -11.80
N PRO A 141 -0.72 -4.85 -12.37
CA PRO A 141 -1.93 -5.12 -11.59
C PRO A 141 -1.86 -6.41 -10.76
N ALA A 142 -1.11 -7.42 -11.22
CA ALA A 142 -0.88 -8.65 -10.48
C ALA A 142 -0.10 -8.45 -9.17
N ASN A 143 0.89 -7.55 -9.15
CA ASN A 143 1.70 -7.27 -7.96
C ASN A 143 0.87 -6.46 -6.94
N HIS A 144 0.15 -5.44 -7.41
CA HIS A 144 -0.82 -4.71 -6.58
C HIS A 144 -1.86 -5.65 -5.97
N GLN A 145 -2.44 -6.54 -6.77
CA GLN A 145 -3.41 -7.52 -6.30
C GLN A 145 -2.82 -8.44 -5.21
N LEU A 146 -1.61 -8.97 -5.40
CA LEU A 146 -0.97 -9.85 -4.42
C LEU A 146 -0.58 -9.10 -3.14
N ALA A 147 -0.09 -7.86 -3.24
CA ALA A 147 0.21 -7.01 -2.09
C ALA A 147 -1.06 -6.71 -1.27
N LEU A 148 -2.16 -6.36 -1.93
CA LEU A 148 -3.45 -6.14 -1.28
C LEU A 148 -3.99 -7.40 -0.62
N ARG A 149 -3.82 -8.58 -1.25
CA ARG A 149 -4.18 -9.87 -0.64
C ARG A 149 -3.33 -10.20 0.58
N LEU A 150 -2.03 -9.92 0.54
CA LEU A 150 -1.14 -10.08 1.69
C LEU A 150 -1.60 -9.18 2.84
N ALA A 151 -1.87 -7.90 2.57
CA ALA A 151 -2.39 -6.97 3.56
C ALA A 151 -3.75 -7.41 4.11
N ALA A 152 -4.68 -7.85 3.26
CA ALA A 152 -5.97 -8.38 3.70
C ALA A 152 -5.79 -9.61 4.62
N ASN A 153 -4.93 -10.55 4.24
CA ASN A 153 -4.68 -11.73 5.07
C ASN A 153 -3.96 -11.38 6.38
N ALA A 154 -3.03 -10.43 6.36
CA ALA A 154 -2.34 -9.96 7.56
C ALA A 154 -3.29 -9.27 8.55
N SER A 155 -4.26 -8.47 8.07
CA SER A 155 -5.28 -7.83 8.94
C SER A 155 -6.22 -8.85 9.57
N ALA A 156 -6.50 -9.96 8.87
CA ALA A 156 -7.33 -11.04 9.37
C ALA A 156 -6.55 -12.15 10.11
N ALA A 157 -5.21 -12.08 10.13
CA ALA A 157 -4.37 -13.18 10.62
C ALA A 157 -4.65 -13.45 12.10
N ALA A 158 -4.72 -14.73 12.49
CA ALA A 158 -4.81 -15.12 13.90
C ALA A 158 -3.57 -14.70 14.71
N SER A 159 -2.41 -14.63 14.05
CA SER A 159 -1.14 -14.15 14.61
C SER A 159 -1.25 -12.68 15.03
N ALA A 160 -1.27 -12.43 16.35
CA ALA A 160 -1.38 -11.09 16.91
C ALA A 160 -0.26 -10.13 16.47
N PRO A 161 1.03 -10.54 16.37
CA PRO A 161 2.10 -9.65 15.92
C PRO A 161 1.93 -9.17 14.47
N LEU A 162 1.60 -10.08 13.54
CA LEU A 162 1.43 -9.73 12.12
C LEU A 162 0.23 -8.81 11.91
N ARG A 163 -0.89 -9.12 12.58
CA ARG A 163 -2.07 -8.27 12.56
C ARG A 163 -1.78 -6.89 13.14
N ARG A 164 -1.12 -6.81 14.29
CA ARG A 164 -0.74 -5.53 14.92
C ARG A 164 0.18 -4.71 14.03
N TRP A 165 1.18 -5.33 13.40
CA TRP A 165 2.10 -4.66 12.49
C TRP A 165 1.36 -3.98 11.34
N LEU A 166 0.43 -4.70 10.69
CA LEU A 166 -0.34 -4.12 9.61
C LEU A 166 -1.28 -3.00 10.09
N LEU A 167 -2.00 -3.21 11.20
CA LEU A 167 -2.93 -2.21 11.72
C LEU A 167 -2.20 -0.94 12.18
N ALA A 168 -0.99 -1.06 12.72
CA ALA A 168 -0.13 0.08 13.04
C ALA A 168 0.30 0.87 11.79
N GLY A 169 0.41 0.20 10.64
CA GLY A 169 0.72 0.80 9.34
C GLY A 169 -0.49 1.14 8.48
N ALA A 170 -1.72 1.10 9.01
CA ALA A 170 -2.94 1.25 8.21
C ALA A 170 -3.06 2.62 7.54
N SER A 171 -2.72 3.70 8.26
CA SER A 171 -2.82 5.07 7.73
C SER A 171 -1.94 5.30 6.48
N PRO A 172 -0.61 5.08 6.52
CA PRO A 172 0.22 5.25 5.32
C PRO A 172 -0.12 4.23 4.21
N LEU A 173 -0.66 3.06 4.56
CA LEU A 173 -1.16 2.10 3.58
C LEU A 173 -2.38 2.66 2.82
N LEU A 174 -3.32 3.27 3.53
CA LEU A 174 -4.53 3.87 2.96
C LEU A 174 -4.22 5.06 2.05
N ASP A 175 -3.26 5.91 2.43
CA ASP A 175 -2.81 7.04 1.59
C ASP A 175 -2.30 6.58 0.22
N ARG A 176 -1.70 5.39 0.14
CA ARG A 176 -1.23 4.78 -1.11
C ARG A 176 -2.32 3.95 -1.81
N LEU A 177 -3.30 3.45 -1.05
CA LEU A 177 -4.38 2.64 -1.56
C LEU A 177 -5.35 3.45 -2.43
N ALA A 178 -5.77 4.63 -1.99
CA ALA A 178 -6.73 5.47 -2.72
C ALA A 178 -6.33 5.71 -4.20
N PRO A 179 -5.15 6.28 -4.51
CA PRO A 179 -4.75 6.52 -5.91
C PRO A 179 -4.54 5.21 -6.69
N LEU A 180 -4.15 4.12 -6.02
CA LEU A 180 -3.99 2.81 -6.65
C LEU A 180 -5.33 2.23 -7.11
N LEU A 181 -6.40 2.39 -6.32
CA LEU A 181 -7.74 1.90 -6.67
C LEU A 181 -8.40 2.75 -7.74
N ALA A 182 -8.09 4.05 -7.77
CA ALA A 182 -8.59 5.00 -8.76
C ALA A 182 -7.84 4.98 -10.10
N ALA A 183 -6.65 4.35 -10.15
CA ALA A 183 -5.82 4.36 -11.34
C ALA A 183 -6.52 3.67 -12.54
N PRO A 184 -6.35 4.20 -13.78
CA PRO A 184 -6.87 3.55 -15.00
C PRO A 184 -6.32 2.13 -15.21
N THR A 185 -5.16 1.83 -14.63
CA THR A 185 -4.51 0.51 -14.68
C THR A 185 -5.07 -0.47 -13.65
N ALA A 186 -5.91 -0.03 -12.71
CA ALA A 186 -6.52 -0.89 -11.71
C ALA A 186 -7.51 -1.85 -12.37
N THR A 187 -7.27 -3.15 -12.20
CA THR A 187 -8.17 -4.20 -12.69
C THR A 187 -9.26 -4.49 -11.67
N LYS A 188 -10.34 -5.16 -12.10
CA LYS A 188 -11.38 -5.69 -11.19
C LYS A 188 -10.82 -6.52 -10.04
N ALA A 189 -9.72 -7.25 -10.28
CA ALA A 189 -9.09 -8.08 -9.27
C ALA A 189 -8.31 -7.27 -8.24
N VAL A 190 -7.69 -6.15 -8.66
CA VAL A 190 -7.07 -5.16 -7.76
C VAL A 190 -8.14 -4.49 -6.91
N ARG A 191 -9.21 -3.97 -7.53
CA ARG A 191 -10.32 -3.33 -6.80
C ARG A 191 -11.00 -4.27 -5.82
N LEU A 192 -11.28 -5.51 -6.22
CA LEU A 192 -11.80 -6.54 -5.31
C LEU A 192 -10.86 -6.77 -4.11
N SER A 193 -9.55 -6.91 -4.35
CA SER A 193 -8.59 -7.12 -3.26
C SER A 193 -8.49 -5.91 -2.33
N GLY A 194 -8.60 -4.69 -2.88
CA GLY A 194 -8.70 -3.45 -2.11
C GLY A 194 -9.96 -3.39 -1.25
N ALA A 195 -11.12 -3.74 -1.82
CA ALA A 195 -12.38 -3.80 -1.09
C ALA A 195 -12.35 -4.81 0.08
N VAL A 196 -11.68 -5.95 -0.09
CA VAL A 196 -11.48 -6.92 1.00
C VAL A 196 -10.60 -6.33 2.11
N LEU A 197 -9.48 -5.67 1.77
CA LEU A 197 -8.65 -4.99 2.76
C LEU A 197 -9.42 -3.90 3.51
N LEU A 198 -10.19 -3.08 2.79
CA LEU A 198 -11.06 -2.05 3.40
C LEU A 198 -12.08 -2.67 4.36
N GLY A 199 -12.70 -3.80 3.99
CA GLY A 199 -13.60 -4.55 4.87
C GLY A 199 -12.91 -5.01 6.16
N ASN A 200 -11.68 -5.52 6.08
CA ASN A 200 -10.94 -5.95 7.25
C ASN A 200 -10.53 -4.78 8.15
N LEU A 201 -10.13 -3.65 7.56
CA LEU A 201 -9.82 -2.43 8.30
C LEU A 201 -11.08 -1.85 8.97
N ALA A 202 -12.22 -1.84 8.28
CA ALA A 202 -13.50 -1.43 8.84
C ALA A 202 -13.93 -2.33 10.01
N ALA A 203 -13.75 -3.64 9.89
CA ALA A 203 -13.98 -4.58 10.97
C ALA A 203 -13.04 -4.32 12.16
N ALA A 204 -11.75 -4.05 11.91
CA ALA A 204 -10.80 -3.71 12.96
C ALA A 204 -11.16 -2.40 13.68
N VAL A 205 -11.68 -1.39 12.96
CA VAL A 205 -12.25 -0.16 13.55
C VAL A 205 -13.44 -0.49 14.45
N GLY A 206 -14.43 -1.23 13.93
CA GLY A 206 -15.63 -1.60 14.69
C GLY A 206 -15.34 -2.45 15.93
N LEU A 207 -14.34 -3.33 15.85
CA LEU A 207 -13.87 -4.17 16.96
C LEU A 207 -12.85 -3.46 17.87
N ARG A 208 -12.54 -2.18 17.61
CA ARG A 208 -11.56 -1.37 18.36
C ARG A 208 -10.19 -2.04 18.49
N GLN A 209 -9.71 -2.64 17.39
CA GLN A 209 -8.44 -3.37 17.32
C GLN A 209 -7.28 -2.52 16.80
N LEU A 210 -7.54 -1.28 16.38
CA LEU A 210 -6.47 -0.35 15.98
C LEU A 210 -5.56 -0.03 17.19
N PRO A 211 -4.22 -0.01 17.01
CA PRO A 211 -3.31 0.28 18.12
C PRO A 211 -3.45 1.74 18.56
N ALA A 212 -3.93 1.96 19.78
CA ALA A 212 -4.19 3.31 20.32
C ALA A 212 -2.91 4.12 20.53
N GLU A 213 -1.75 3.45 20.63
CA GLU A 213 -0.46 4.12 20.76
C GLU A 213 0.06 4.71 19.44
N VAL A 214 -0.55 4.39 18.31
CA VAL A 214 -0.22 4.96 17.01
C VAL A 214 -1.06 6.21 16.80
N PRO A 215 -0.47 7.43 16.73
CA PRO A 215 -1.22 8.68 16.67
C PRO A 215 -2.22 8.76 15.51
N GLN A 216 -1.85 8.21 14.35
CA GLN A 216 -2.67 8.23 13.14
C GLN A 216 -3.81 7.20 13.13
N SER A 217 -3.93 6.36 14.17
CA SER A 217 -5.03 5.38 14.27
C SER A 217 -6.41 6.03 14.29
N GLY A 218 -6.51 7.29 14.74
CA GLY A 218 -7.76 8.06 14.73
C GLY A 218 -8.25 8.44 13.32
N ASP A 219 -7.33 8.57 12.35
CA ASP A 219 -7.64 9.02 10.99
C ASP A 219 -8.06 7.86 10.07
N VAL A 220 -7.72 6.63 10.46
CA VAL A 220 -7.98 5.40 9.68
C VAL A 220 -9.44 5.25 9.22
N PRO A 221 -10.48 5.53 10.05
CA PRO A 221 -11.86 5.42 9.59
C PRO A 221 -12.19 6.36 8.43
N LEU A 222 -11.73 7.61 8.50
CA LEU A 222 -11.96 8.61 7.46
C LEU A 222 -11.14 8.28 6.19
N GLN A 223 -9.87 7.90 6.35
CA GLN A 223 -9.02 7.49 5.24
C GLN A 223 -9.61 6.27 4.51
N ALA A 224 -10.09 5.27 5.25
CA ALA A 224 -10.71 4.08 4.68
C ALA A 224 -12.03 4.39 3.96
N LEU A 225 -12.84 5.31 4.51
CA LEU A 225 -14.05 5.80 3.85
C LEU A 225 -13.70 6.51 2.52
N SER A 226 -12.67 7.37 2.53
CA SER A 226 -12.19 8.07 1.34
C SER A 226 -11.68 7.08 0.27
N CYS A 227 -10.93 6.06 0.65
CA CYS A 227 -10.50 4.99 -0.27
C CYS A 227 -11.70 4.26 -0.88
N GLY A 228 -12.77 4.04 -0.10
CA GLY A 228 -14.00 3.43 -0.59
C GLY A 228 -14.69 4.28 -1.65
N LEU A 229 -14.77 5.60 -1.44
CA LEU A 229 -15.33 6.55 -2.41
C LEU A 229 -14.54 6.57 -3.72
N GLU A 230 -13.21 6.58 -3.65
CA GLU A 230 -12.34 6.51 -4.83
C GLU A 230 -12.55 5.22 -5.61
N LEU A 231 -12.65 4.08 -4.93
CA LEU A 231 -12.95 2.79 -5.57
C LEU A 231 -14.29 2.82 -6.30
N LEU A 232 -15.34 3.33 -5.66
CA LEU A 232 -16.67 3.42 -6.26
C LEU A 232 -16.69 4.41 -7.44
N GLY A 233 -15.97 5.53 -7.33
CA GLY A 233 -15.86 6.53 -8.39
C GLY A 233 -15.13 6.02 -9.63
N ALA A 234 -14.11 5.18 -9.45
CA ALA A 234 -13.34 4.61 -10.56
C ALA A 234 -13.97 3.35 -11.17
N CYS A 235 -15.01 2.78 -10.56
CA CYS A 235 -15.69 1.59 -11.08
C CYS A 235 -16.68 1.96 -12.19
N ALA A 236 -16.26 1.78 -13.44
CA ALA A 236 -17.10 2.09 -14.61
C ALA A 236 -18.34 1.18 -14.74
N SER A 237 -18.23 -0.08 -14.32
CA SER A 237 -19.29 -1.10 -14.44
C SER A 237 -19.58 -1.77 -13.09
N PRO A 238 -20.37 -1.14 -12.19
CA PRO A 238 -20.65 -1.70 -10.87
C PRO A 238 -21.27 -3.09 -10.87
N LEU A 239 -22.03 -3.45 -11.90
CA LEU A 239 -22.64 -4.78 -12.04
C LEU A 239 -21.61 -5.85 -12.41
N GLU A 240 -20.67 -5.53 -13.32
CA GLU A 240 -19.59 -6.44 -13.71
C GLU A 240 -18.59 -6.67 -12.56
N GLU A 241 -18.47 -5.69 -11.67
CA GLU A 241 -17.61 -5.73 -10.48
C GLU A 241 -18.40 -5.87 -9.17
N SER A 242 -19.60 -6.45 -9.25
CA SER A 242 -20.58 -6.48 -8.15
C SER A 242 -20.04 -7.00 -6.82
N ASP A 243 -19.15 -8.00 -6.80
CA ASP A 243 -18.55 -8.50 -5.55
C ASP A 243 -17.63 -7.45 -4.89
N GLY A 244 -16.82 -6.74 -5.69
CA GLY A 244 -15.94 -5.67 -5.20
C GLY A 244 -16.73 -4.47 -4.69
N VAL A 245 -17.75 -4.05 -5.43
CA VAL A 245 -18.65 -2.96 -5.05
C VAL A 245 -19.44 -3.30 -3.79
N TYR A 246 -20.01 -4.50 -3.72
CA TYR A 246 -20.73 -4.98 -2.54
C TYR A 246 -19.86 -4.93 -1.28
N ARG A 247 -18.65 -5.49 -1.35
CA ARG A 247 -17.70 -5.49 -0.22
C ARG A 247 -17.27 -4.08 0.18
N CYS A 248 -17.07 -3.20 -0.80
CA CYS A 248 -16.77 -1.79 -0.53
C CYS A 248 -17.91 -1.11 0.24
N LEU A 249 -19.16 -1.27 -0.22
CA LEU A 249 -20.33 -0.72 0.46
C LEU A 249 -20.52 -1.29 1.87
N VAL A 250 -20.28 -2.59 2.08
CA VAL A 250 -20.28 -3.20 3.42
C VAL A 250 -19.20 -2.58 4.31
N ALA A 251 -17.99 -2.38 3.80
CA ALA A 251 -16.89 -1.75 4.55
C ALA A 251 -17.25 -0.32 4.94
N MET A 252 -17.77 0.48 4.00
CA MET A 252 -18.20 1.86 4.25
C MET A 252 -19.33 1.92 5.27
N GLY A 253 -20.37 1.08 5.14
CA GLY A 253 -21.44 0.98 6.13
C GLY A 253 -20.92 0.62 7.53
N THR A 254 -19.98 -0.31 7.61
CA THR A 254 -19.33 -0.70 8.88
C THR A 254 -18.57 0.48 9.50
N LEU A 255 -17.83 1.25 8.70
CA LEU A 255 -17.14 2.46 9.15
C LEU A 255 -18.12 3.51 9.65
N LEU A 256 -19.20 3.77 8.92
CA LEU A 256 -20.21 4.77 9.28
C LEU A 256 -20.92 4.42 10.59
N VAL A 257 -21.23 3.14 10.81
CA VAL A 257 -21.76 2.67 12.10
C VAL A 257 -20.74 2.88 13.22
N ALA A 258 -19.46 2.57 13.00
CA ALA A 258 -18.43 2.71 14.01
C ALA A 258 -18.04 4.18 14.30
N GLY A 259 -18.05 5.03 13.29
CA GLY A 259 -17.69 6.45 13.35
C GLY A 259 -18.83 7.38 13.78
N GLY A 260 -20.07 6.87 13.81
CA GLY A 260 -21.23 7.60 14.33
C GLY A 260 -21.60 8.85 13.51
N ALA A 261 -22.18 9.84 14.19
CA ALA A 261 -22.74 11.04 13.57
C ALA A 261 -21.71 11.85 12.78
N ASP A 262 -20.50 12.03 13.32
CA ASP A 262 -19.46 12.85 12.68
C ASP A 262 -19.03 12.26 11.34
N LEU A 263 -18.71 10.97 11.30
CA LEU A 263 -18.31 10.31 10.05
C LEU A 263 -19.48 10.21 9.06
N CYS A 264 -20.71 10.03 9.55
CA CYS A 264 -21.92 10.07 8.70
C CYS A 264 -22.14 11.46 8.08
N GLN A 265 -21.88 12.53 8.83
CA GLN A 265 -21.99 13.90 8.33
C GLN A 265 -20.93 14.17 7.26
N ILE A 266 -19.67 13.78 7.50
CA ILE A 266 -18.60 13.87 6.49
C ILE A 266 -18.96 13.08 5.24
N ALA A 267 -19.46 11.85 5.39
CA ALA A 267 -19.84 11.03 4.23
C ALA A 267 -20.95 11.68 3.39
N LYS A 268 -21.91 12.31 4.06
CA LYS A 268 -22.97 13.09 3.41
C LYS A 268 -22.40 14.28 2.64
N ASP A 269 -21.46 15.01 3.23
CA ASP A 269 -20.82 16.17 2.61
C ASP A 269 -19.92 15.77 1.41
N LEU A 270 -19.55 14.50 1.30
CA LEU A 270 -18.81 13.91 0.17
C LEU A 270 -19.72 13.25 -0.89
N ASP A 271 -21.03 13.54 -0.86
CA ASP A 271 -22.04 13.06 -1.81
C ASP A 271 -22.07 11.52 -1.98
N ILE A 272 -21.81 10.78 -0.89
CA ILE A 272 -21.86 9.31 -0.91
C ILE A 272 -23.23 8.78 -1.35
N ASN A 273 -24.32 9.47 -0.99
CA ASN A 273 -25.68 9.05 -1.31
C ASN A 273 -25.92 9.06 -2.82
N ASP A 274 -25.41 10.06 -3.54
CA ASP A 274 -25.56 10.14 -5.00
C ASP A 274 -24.84 8.98 -5.70
N ARG A 275 -23.65 8.62 -5.21
CA ARG A 275 -22.90 7.45 -5.70
C ARG A 275 -23.66 6.14 -5.46
N ILE A 276 -24.22 5.97 -4.26
CA ILE A 276 -25.02 4.78 -3.91
C ILE A 276 -26.30 4.73 -4.74
N HIS A 277 -26.99 5.86 -4.92
CA HIS A 277 -28.20 5.93 -5.74
C HIS A 277 -27.93 5.59 -7.20
N ALA A 278 -26.80 6.01 -7.77
CA ALA A 278 -26.39 5.62 -9.11
C ALA A 278 -26.23 4.09 -9.24
N ILE A 279 -25.54 3.46 -8.27
CA ILE A 279 -25.35 2.00 -8.22
C ILE A 279 -26.70 1.28 -8.10
N MET A 280 -27.56 1.72 -7.17
CA MET A 280 -28.90 1.14 -6.96
C MET A 280 -29.80 1.28 -8.20
N THR A 281 -29.69 2.40 -8.93
CA THR A 281 -30.48 2.62 -10.14
C THR A 281 -30.02 1.70 -11.27
N GLY A 282 -28.71 1.44 -11.38
CA GLY A 282 -28.18 0.42 -12.29
C GLY A 282 -28.60 -1.01 -11.94
N ALA A 283 -28.83 -1.29 -10.65
CA ALA A 283 -29.13 -2.63 -10.13
C ALA A 283 -30.62 -3.03 -10.16
N ARG A 284 -31.41 -2.58 -11.15
CA ARG A 284 -32.87 -2.86 -11.22
C ARG A 284 -33.25 -4.14 -11.99
N GLY A 285 -32.29 -4.89 -12.51
CA GLY A 285 -32.52 -6.06 -13.37
C GLY A 285 -33.02 -7.33 -12.67
N GLY A 286 -33.11 -7.33 -11.33
CA GLY A 286 -33.76 -8.39 -10.55
C GLY A 286 -32.93 -9.66 -10.30
N GLY A 287 -31.71 -9.77 -10.81
CA GLY A 287 -30.78 -10.86 -10.52
C GLY A 287 -30.15 -10.78 -9.13
N ALA A 288 -29.53 -11.88 -8.70
CA ALA A 288 -29.04 -12.02 -7.32
C ALA A 288 -27.94 -11.01 -6.94
N ALA A 289 -27.07 -10.64 -7.88
CA ALA A 289 -26.03 -9.63 -7.64
C ALA A 289 -26.64 -8.23 -7.48
N GLU A 290 -27.64 -7.92 -8.29
CA GLU A 290 -28.33 -6.64 -8.28
C GLU A 290 -29.14 -6.46 -7.00
N GLN A 291 -29.86 -7.51 -6.56
CA GLN A 291 -30.57 -7.51 -5.28
C GLN A 291 -29.62 -7.27 -4.10
N LYS A 292 -28.44 -7.88 -4.10
CA LYS A 292 -27.42 -7.64 -3.06
C LYS A 292 -26.92 -6.20 -3.04
N LEU A 293 -26.65 -5.63 -4.22
CA LEU A 293 -26.21 -4.24 -4.35
C LEU A 293 -27.31 -3.25 -3.93
N LEU A 294 -28.56 -3.54 -4.29
CA LEU A 294 -29.71 -2.75 -3.86
C LEU A 294 -29.86 -2.78 -2.34
N GLN A 295 -29.81 -3.97 -1.74
CA GLN A 295 -29.97 -4.13 -0.29
C GLN A 295 -28.85 -3.41 0.49
N VAL A 296 -27.58 -3.64 0.13
CA VAL A 296 -26.48 -2.97 0.83
C VAL A 296 -26.53 -1.45 0.64
N GLY A 297 -26.98 -0.96 -0.53
CA GLY A 297 -27.19 0.47 -0.76
C GLY A 297 -28.26 1.07 0.15
N ILE A 298 -29.38 0.37 0.36
CA ILE A 298 -30.43 0.74 1.31
C ILE A 298 -29.89 0.76 2.75
N ASP A 299 -29.11 -0.25 3.13
CA ASP A 299 -28.56 -0.37 4.48
C ASP A 299 -27.63 0.81 4.79
N VAL A 300 -26.72 1.15 3.87
CA VAL A 300 -25.76 2.26 4.04
C VAL A 300 -26.47 3.62 4.09
N THR A 301 -27.40 3.89 3.17
CA THR A 301 -28.16 5.16 3.17
C THR A 301 -29.03 5.30 4.43
N SER A 302 -29.59 4.20 4.93
CA SER A 302 -30.33 4.17 6.20
C SER A 302 -29.46 4.52 7.41
N VAL A 303 -28.20 4.06 7.45
CA VAL A 303 -27.26 4.42 8.52
C VAL A 303 -26.98 5.93 8.50
N ILE A 304 -26.71 6.50 7.33
CA ILE A 304 -26.43 7.94 7.17
C ILE A 304 -27.65 8.77 7.60
N ALA A 305 -28.83 8.41 7.11
CA ALA A 305 -30.08 9.11 7.41
C ALA A 305 -30.39 9.13 8.91
N ARG A 306 -30.27 7.98 9.59
CA ARG A 306 -30.48 7.87 11.05
C ARG A 306 -29.54 8.75 11.86
N ASN A 307 -28.29 8.86 11.43
CA ASN A 307 -27.25 9.61 12.15
C ASN A 307 -27.20 11.10 11.80
N THR A 308 -27.77 11.51 10.66
CA THR A 308 -27.77 12.92 10.19
C THR A 308 -29.13 13.60 10.25
N GLY A 309 -30.18 12.89 10.71
CA GLY A 309 -31.54 13.45 10.84
C GLY A 309 -32.27 13.66 9.51
N VAL A 310 -31.76 13.09 8.40
CA VAL A 310 -32.40 13.14 7.08
C VAL A 310 -33.41 12.00 6.97
N LYS A 311 -34.58 12.23 6.36
CA LYS A 311 -35.53 11.15 6.03
C LYS A 311 -35.02 10.41 4.78
N VAL A 312 -34.90 9.08 4.87
CA VAL A 312 -34.65 8.16 3.73
C VAL A 312 -35.84 8.18 2.78
#